data_AF-I0HEZ7-F1
#
_entry.id   AF-I0HEZ7-F1
#
_cell.length_a   1.000
_cell.length_b   1.000
_cell.length_c   1.000
_cell.angle_alpha   90.00
_cell.angle_beta   90.00
_cell.angle_gamma   90.00
#
_symmetry.space_group_name_H-M   'P 1'
#
loop_
_entity.id
_entity.type
_entity.pdbx_description
1 polymer ?
#
loop_
_entity_poly.entity_id
_entity_poly.type
_entity_poly.pdbx_seq_one_letter_code
_entity_poly.pdbx_strand_id
1 'polypeptide(L)'
;MFERFTKGARSAVVGAQQEARELGHTVIGTEHVLLALTSDSWPDATRPGSAAPGSARPGGAGPSSAVPGSARPGGAGPSSAVPGSARPGGAGRGTPDGPPSAVAALLSEAGADRQRVRAAIVAHVGDRSAEATTLADRDAEDAAALKAIGIDLDAVRAAIEENFGAGSLHLPRPAPKKKGIFGRFSAGSSHIPFSPRAKKVLELSLREALRLKHNYIAREHIMLGILREGEGLAALILAELKVDTTRLRADLTDALSSRAA
;
A
#
# COMPACT_ATOMS: atom_id res chain seq x y z
N MET A 1 4.09 -16.70 -1.98
CA MET A 1 5.10 -15.62 -2.05
C MET A 1 5.72 -15.30 -0.69
N PHE A 2 4.95 -15.18 0.40
CA PHE A 2 5.45 -14.74 1.72
C PHE A 2 5.87 -15.86 2.68
N GLU A 3 6.03 -17.11 2.23
CA GLU A 3 6.26 -18.26 3.13
C GLU A 3 7.54 -18.15 3.95
N ARG A 4 8.55 -17.42 3.47
CA ARG A 4 9.81 -17.18 4.18
C ARG A 4 9.81 -15.90 5.02
N PHE A 5 8.77 -15.06 4.94
CA PHE A 5 8.73 -13.78 5.66
C PHE A 5 8.25 -14.00 7.11
N THR A 6 8.97 -13.41 8.07
CA THR A 6 8.53 -13.36 9.47
C THR A 6 7.20 -12.60 9.59
N LYS A 7 6.48 -12.79 10.71
CA LYS A 7 5.22 -12.05 10.95
C LYS A 7 5.43 -10.54 10.82
N GLY A 8 6.51 -10.01 11.40
CA GLY A 8 6.86 -8.59 11.31
C GLY A 8 7.17 -8.14 9.88
N ALA A 9 7.90 -8.94 9.10
CA ALA A 9 8.20 -8.62 7.71
C ALA A 9 6.95 -8.63 6.82
N ARG A 10 6.05 -9.61 7.00
CA ARG A 10 4.75 -9.63 6.30
C ARG A 10 3.90 -8.42 6.65
N SER A 11 3.82 -8.08 7.94
CA SER A 11 3.10 -6.91 8.42
C SER A 11 3.64 -5.61 7.81
N ALA A 12 4.96 -5.45 7.68
CA ALA A 12 5.56 -4.27 7.04
C ALA A 12 5.22 -4.18 5.53
N VAL A 13 5.25 -5.30 4.79
CA VAL A 13 4.90 -5.29 3.36
C VAL A 13 3.42 -4.96 3.15
N VAL A 14 2.53 -5.53 3.97
CA VAL A 14 1.10 -5.18 3.94
C VAL A 14 0.90 -3.72 4.35
N GLY A 15 1.65 -3.25 5.34
CA GLY A 15 1.62 -1.88 5.81
C GLY A 15 1.96 -0.88 4.71
N ALA A 16 2.95 -1.17 3.86
CA ALA A 16 3.29 -0.32 2.73
C ALA A 16 2.10 -0.08 1.78
N GLN A 17 1.21 -1.06 1.62
CA GLN A 17 0.00 -0.88 0.83
C GLN A 17 -0.95 0.12 1.49
N GLN A 18 -1.13 0.02 2.81
CA GLN A 18 -2.04 0.90 3.52
C GLN A 18 -1.45 2.32 3.67
N GLU A 19 -0.14 2.47 3.82
CA GLU A 19 0.52 3.77 3.71
C GLU A 19 0.27 4.43 2.34
N ALA A 20 0.40 3.65 1.25
CA ALA A 20 0.07 4.16 -0.08
C ALA A 20 -1.39 4.59 -0.19
N ARG A 21 -2.33 3.84 0.42
CA ARG A 21 -3.75 4.24 0.48
C ARG A 21 -3.96 5.52 1.27
N GLU A 22 -3.32 5.65 2.43
CA GLU A 22 -3.45 6.82 3.32
C GLU A 22 -2.87 8.09 2.70
N LEU A 23 -1.82 7.94 1.88
CA LEU A 23 -1.23 9.02 1.10
C LEU A 23 -1.92 9.25 -0.26
N GLY A 24 -2.90 8.43 -0.63
CA GLY A 24 -3.63 8.54 -1.90
C GLY A 24 -2.83 8.09 -3.13
N HIS A 25 -1.74 7.35 -2.95
CA HIS A 25 -0.89 6.86 -4.03
C HIS A 25 -1.46 5.61 -4.70
N THR A 26 -1.40 5.56 -6.02
CA THR A 26 -1.89 4.45 -6.85
C THR A 26 -0.84 3.36 -7.09
N VAL A 27 0.39 3.57 -6.62
CA VAL A 27 1.53 2.66 -6.73
C VAL A 27 2.29 2.64 -5.41
N ILE A 28 2.73 1.46 -4.97
CA ILE A 28 3.58 1.30 -3.78
C ILE A 28 5.04 1.51 -4.21
N GLY A 29 5.56 2.72 -3.97
CA GLY A 29 6.98 3.07 -4.07
C GLY A 29 7.85 2.59 -2.89
N THR A 30 9.15 2.84 -2.98
CA THR A 30 10.15 2.50 -1.94
C THR A 30 9.89 3.22 -0.61
N GLU A 31 9.34 4.42 -0.67
CA GLU A 31 9.01 5.30 0.45
C GLU A 31 7.90 4.74 1.33
N HIS A 32 6.93 4.03 0.74
CA HIS A 32 5.89 3.35 1.51
C HIS A 32 6.45 2.15 2.26
N VAL A 33 7.40 1.44 1.65
CA VAL A 33 8.10 0.34 2.30
C VAL A 33 8.93 0.87 3.47
N LEU A 34 9.68 1.97 3.25
CA LEU A 34 10.42 2.65 4.32
C LEU A 34 9.48 3.11 5.44
N LEU A 35 8.39 3.81 5.12
CA LEU A 35 7.43 4.31 6.09
C LEU A 35 6.78 3.17 6.88
N ALA A 36 6.44 2.05 6.23
CA ALA A 36 5.90 0.89 6.92
C ALA A 36 6.91 0.22 7.87
N LEU A 37 8.22 0.29 7.58
CA LEU A 37 9.26 -0.22 8.48
C LEU A 37 9.46 0.65 9.74
N THR A 38 9.02 1.91 9.73
CA THR A 38 9.02 2.79 10.91
C THR A 38 7.86 2.49 11.89
N SER A 39 6.96 1.55 11.55
CA SER A 39 5.82 1.17 12.39
C SER A 39 5.85 -0.32 12.73
N ASP A 40 5.49 -0.62 13.97
CA ASP A 40 5.48 -1.99 14.48
C ASP A 40 4.14 -2.69 14.39
N SER A 41 3.08 -1.88 14.34
CA SER A 41 1.71 -2.33 14.29
C SER A 41 1.09 -1.98 12.96
N TRP A 42 0.94 -3.00 12.13
CA TRP A 42 -0.18 -3.02 11.20
C TRP A 42 -1.25 -3.92 11.79
N PRO A 43 -2.53 -3.50 11.89
CA PRO A 43 -3.59 -4.43 12.26
C PRO A 43 -3.48 -5.68 11.40
N ASP A 44 -3.43 -6.84 12.07
CA ASP A 44 -3.15 -8.13 11.44
C ASP A 44 -4.06 -8.26 10.20
N ALA A 45 -3.51 -8.76 9.09
CA ALA A 45 -4.22 -8.91 7.82
C ALA A 45 -5.31 -10.00 7.89
N THR A 46 -5.88 -10.26 9.07
CA THR A 46 -7.07 -11.07 9.27
C THR A 46 -8.27 -10.33 8.68
N ARG A 47 -8.41 -10.52 7.36
CA ARG A 47 -9.59 -10.31 6.52
C ARG A 47 -10.08 -8.86 6.40
N PRO A 48 -9.96 -8.23 5.21
CA PRO A 48 -10.95 -7.23 4.83
C PRO A 48 -12.29 -7.96 4.66
N GLY A 49 -13.17 -7.90 5.67
CA GLY A 49 -14.53 -8.44 5.58
C GLY A 49 -15.03 -9.30 6.74
N SER A 50 -14.76 -8.97 8.00
CA SER A 50 -15.51 -9.57 9.12
C SER A 50 -15.86 -8.59 10.25
N ALA A 51 -16.16 -7.33 9.90
CA ALA A 51 -17.14 -6.59 10.69
C ALA A 51 -18.50 -7.19 10.35
N ALA A 52 -18.98 -8.13 11.18
CA ALA A 52 -20.35 -8.61 11.08
C ALA A 52 -21.28 -7.39 11.23
N PRO A 53 -22.24 -7.16 10.32
CA PRO A 53 -23.27 -6.17 10.55
C PRO A 53 -24.09 -6.63 11.75
N GLY A 54 -24.13 -5.78 12.79
CA GLY A 54 -25.10 -5.79 13.88
C GLY A 54 -25.49 -7.16 14.46
N SER A 55 -24.86 -7.55 15.57
CA SER A 55 -25.56 -8.36 16.58
C SER A 55 -26.57 -7.48 17.35
N ALA A 56 -27.52 -6.88 16.62
CA ALA A 56 -28.77 -6.44 17.22
C ALA A 56 -29.56 -7.71 17.52
N ARG A 57 -29.51 -8.14 18.78
CA ARG A 57 -30.29 -9.25 19.31
C ARG A 57 -31.79 -8.91 19.11
N PRO A 58 -32.55 -9.59 18.23
CA PRO A 58 -33.98 -9.39 18.22
C PRO A 58 -34.52 -9.97 19.54
N GLY A 59 -35.16 -9.11 20.34
CA GLY A 59 -35.91 -9.55 21.51
C GLY A 59 -36.97 -10.56 21.07
N GLY A 60 -37.00 -11.71 21.72
CA GLY A 60 -38.04 -12.71 21.49
C GLY A 60 -39.38 -12.16 21.93
N ALA A 61 -40.32 -12.06 21.00
CA ALA A 61 -41.75 -12.02 21.28
C ALA A 61 -42.33 -13.34 20.78
N GLY A 62 -42.72 -14.20 21.70
CA GLY A 62 -43.39 -15.47 21.38
C GLY A 62 -44.79 -15.22 20.78
N PRO A 63 -45.33 -16.16 19.99
CA PRO A 63 -46.69 -16.05 19.48
C PRO A 63 -47.69 -16.42 20.59
N SER A 64 -48.19 -15.42 21.32
CA SER A 64 -49.42 -15.58 22.11
C SER A 64 -50.63 -15.19 21.28
N SER A 65 -51.58 -16.11 21.24
CA SER A 65 -52.91 -16.01 20.65
C SER A 65 -53.59 -14.66 20.89
N ALA A 66 -53.99 -13.99 19.81
CA ALA A 66 -54.95 -12.90 19.87
C ALA A 66 -56.07 -13.15 18.85
N VAL A 67 -57.27 -13.25 19.40
CA VAL A 67 -58.54 -13.51 18.72
C VAL A 67 -58.99 -12.23 17.99
N PRO A 68 -59.56 -12.29 16.76
CA PRO A 68 -59.98 -11.08 16.06
C PRO A 68 -61.37 -10.62 16.54
N GLY A 69 -61.47 -9.38 17.04
CA GLY A 69 -62.75 -8.78 17.38
C GLY A 69 -62.63 -7.39 17.99
N SER A 70 -63.13 -6.39 17.27
CA SER A 70 -63.57 -5.05 17.73
C SER A 70 -62.55 -4.10 18.38
N ALA A 71 -62.18 -3.02 17.69
CA ALA A 71 -62.20 -1.64 18.24
C ALA A 71 -61.87 -0.57 17.16
N ARG A 72 -62.49 0.59 17.33
CA ARG A 72 -62.66 1.75 16.44
C ARG A 72 -61.37 2.53 16.07
N PRO A 73 -61.40 3.36 15.01
CA PRO A 73 -60.32 4.29 14.67
C PRO A 73 -60.44 5.58 15.47
N GLY A 74 -59.32 6.14 15.91
CA GLY A 74 -59.29 7.48 16.50
C GLY A 74 -57.87 7.96 16.84
N GLY A 75 -57.51 9.13 16.31
CA GLY A 75 -56.58 10.07 16.95
C GLY A 75 -55.10 9.94 16.58
N ALA A 76 -54.68 10.66 15.55
CA ALA A 76 -53.29 11.06 15.35
C ALA A 76 -52.93 12.23 16.27
N GLY A 77 -51.70 12.21 16.83
CA GLY A 77 -51.07 13.34 17.49
C GLY A 77 -49.55 13.25 17.36
N PRO A 78 -48.84 14.26 16.81
CA PRO A 78 -47.39 14.28 16.72
C PRO A 78 -46.74 15.15 17.81
N SER A 79 -45.68 14.65 18.45
CA SER A 79 -44.60 15.35 19.21
C SER A 79 -44.18 14.51 20.42
N SER A 80 -42.94 14.42 20.88
CA SER A 80 -41.68 15.09 20.55
C SER A 80 -40.56 14.10 20.90
N ALA A 81 -39.55 13.92 20.05
CA ALA A 81 -38.33 13.19 20.40
C ALA A 81 -37.18 14.19 20.46
N VAL A 82 -36.59 14.33 21.65
CA VAL A 82 -35.49 15.24 21.97
C VAL A 82 -34.19 14.72 21.32
N PRO A 83 -33.37 15.53 20.64
CA PRO A 83 -32.10 15.06 20.09
C PRO A 83 -31.02 15.11 21.19
N GLY A 84 -30.76 13.95 21.82
CA GLY A 84 -29.67 13.75 22.77
C GLY A 84 -28.41 13.21 22.10
N SER A 85 -27.40 14.07 21.95
CA SER A 85 -25.95 13.77 21.90
C SER A 85 -25.48 12.49 21.17
N ALA A 86 -25.29 12.58 19.86
CA ALA A 86 -24.41 11.66 19.15
C ALA A 86 -22.95 11.95 19.55
N ARG A 87 -22.42 11.16 20.48
CA ARG A 87 -20.99 11.10 20.76
C ARG A 87 -20.32 10.45 19.53
N PRO A 88 -19.38 11.11 18.83
CA PRO A 88 -18.71 10.47 17.70
C PRO A 88 -17.96 9.24 18.23
N GLY A 89 -18.26 8.09 17.63
CA GLY A 89 -17.65 6.82 17.98
C GLY A 89 -16.13 6.93 17.93
N GLY A 90 -15.49 6.69 19.07
CA GLY A 90 -14.06 6.51 19.12
C GLY A 90 -13.70 5.29 18.28
N ALA A 91 -13.21 5.55 17.06
CA ALA A 91 -12.43 4.55 16.34
C ALA A 91 -11.27 4.19 17.26
N GLY A 92 -11.30 2.97 17.80
CA GLY A 92 -10.24 2.42 18.62
C GLY A 92 -8.94 2.41 17.84
N ARG A 93 -8.17 3.49 17.95
CA ARG A 93 -6.73 3.45 17.73
C ARG A 93 -6.19 2.59 18.86
N GLY A 94 -6.03 1.30 18.60
CA GLY A 94 -5.27 0.43 19.49
C GLY A 94 -3.91 1.07 19.68
N THR A 95 -3.53 1.37 20.92
CA THR A 95 -2.15 1.71 21.22
C THR A 95 -1.32 0.47 20.89
N PRO A 96 -0.26 0.58 20.07
CA PRO A 96 0.52 -0.57 19.68
C PRO A 96 1.58 -0.83 20.75
N ASP A 97 1.14 -1.24 21.94
CA ASP A 97 2.05 -1.38 23.09
C ASP A 97 2.74 -2.76 23.09
N GLY A 98 3.49 -3.02 22.02
CA GLY A 98 4.63 -3.93 22.03
C GLY A 98 5.92 -3.12 21.90
N PRO A 99 7.08 -3.61 22.40
CA PRO A 99 8.34 -2.91 22.20
C PRO A 99 8.59 -2.67 20.71
N PRO A 100 9.14 -1.51 20.32
CA PRO A 100 9.38 -1.23 18.93
C PRO A 100 10.29 -2.29 18.33
N SER A 101 10.10 -2.63 17.06
CA SER A 101 11.04 -3.55 16.41
C SER A 101 12.41 -2.91 16.35
N ALA A 102 13.43 -3.75 16.35
CA ALA A 102 14.82 -3.32 16.21
C ALA A 102 14.99 -2.34 15.04
N VAL A 103 14.33 -2.59 13.91
CA VAL A 103 14.37 -1.68 12.75
C VAL A 103 13.75 -0.31 13.05
N ALA A 104 12.57 -0.26 13.66
CA ALA A 104 11.91 1.01 13.99
C ALA A 104 12.73 1.80 15.02
N ALA A 105 13.29 1.12 16.03
CA ALA A 105 14.18 1.71 17.01
C ALA A 105 15.46 2.28 16.38
N LEU A 106 16.16 1.48 15.57
CA LEU A 106 17.39 1.90 14.88
C LEU A 106 17.16 3.05 13.89
N LEU A 107 16.03 3.04 13.17
CA LEU A 107 15.64 4.16 12.30
C LEU A 107 15.38 5.43 13.12
N SER A 108 14.69 5.31 14.26
CA SER A 108 14.44 6.45 15.16
C SER A 108 15.74 7.00 15.76
N GLU A 109 16.65 6.14 16.19
CA GLU A 109 17.97 6.52 16.71
C GLU A 109 18.83 7.20 15.64
N ALA A 110 18.71 6.76 14.38
CA ALA A 110 19.35 7.40 13.23
C ALA A 110 18.65 8.70 12.79
N GLY A 111 17.57 9.11 13.46
CA GLY A 111 16.84 10.35 13.18
C GLY A 111 15.77 10.24 12.08
N ALA A 112 15.43 9.03 11.64
CA ALA A 112 14.40 8.71 10.65
C ALA A 112 13.18 8.02 11.28
N ASP A 113 12.59 8.66 12.29
CA ASP A 113 11.32 8.20 12.87
C ASP A 113 10.14 8.33 11.89
N ARG A 114 9.03 7.68 12.23
CA ARG A 114 7.80 7.65 11.42
C ARG A 114 7.29 9.04 11.04
N GLN A 115 7.30 10.00 11.96
CA GLN A 115 6.75 11.33 11.73
C GLN A 115 7.64 12.10 10.74
N ARG A 116 8.96 12.02 10.91
CA ARG A 116 9.93 12.68 10.01
C ARG A 116 9.93 12.06 8.62
N VAL A 117 9.90 10.73 8.53
CA VAL A 117 9.79 10.02 7.23
C VAL A 117 8.48 10.40 6.54
N ARG A 118 7.35 10.39 7.23
CA ARG A 118 6.06 10.80 6.65
C ARG A 118 6.06 12.26 6.20
N ALA A 119 6.63 13.16 7.00
CA ALA A 119 6.75 14.57 6.65
C ALA A 119 7.61 14.77 5.40
N ALA A 120 8.75 14.09 5.30
CA ALA A 120 9.61 14.12 4.12
C ALA A 120 8.91 13.59 2.86
N ILE A 121 8.14 12.48 2.99
CA ILE A 121 7.31 11.95 1.90
C ILE A 121 6.30 13.01 1.45
N VAL A 122 5.53 13.59 2.36
CA VAL A 122 4.53 14.62 2.03
C VAL A 122 5.18 15.84 1.40
N ALA A 123 6.36 16.26 1.87
CA ALA A 123 7.11 17.38 1.28
C ALA A 123 7.55 17.10 -0.17
N HIS A 124 7.95 15.85 -0.47
CA HIS A 124 8.37 15.45 -1.82
C HIS A 124 7.20 15.13 -2.76
N VAL A 125 6.08 14.66 -2.18
CA VAL A 125 4.87 14.26 -2.89
C VAL A 125 3.95 15.45 -3.16
N GLY A 126 4.05 16.52 -2.37
CA GLY A 126 3.36 17.80 -2.58
C GLY A 126 3.62 18.46 -3.94
N ASP A 127 4.57 17.92 -4.73
CA ASP A 127 4.86 18.32 -6.11
C ASP A 127 5.12 17.13 -7.07
N ARG A 128 5.16 15.87 -6.59
CA ARG A 128 5.57 14.70 -7.41
C ARG A 128 4.84 13.39 -7.11
N SER A 129 3.52 13.41 -6.95
CA SER A 129 2.69 12.19 -6.96
C SER A 129 2.67 11.45 -8.33
N ALA A 130 3.63 11.73 -9.22
CA ALA A 130 3.65 11.38 -10.64
C ALA A 130 4.88 10.52 -11.06
N GLU A 131 5.50 9.75 -10.16
CA GLU A 131 6.27 8.56 -10.59
C GLU A 131 5.37 7.32 -10.83
N ALA A 132 4.07 7.55 -10.96
CA ALA A 132 3.31 6.88 -12.00
C ALA A 132 3.51 7.72 -13.28
N THR A 133 4.63 7.54 -13.99
CA THR A 133 4.71 7.92 -15.40
C THR A 133 3.53 7.23 -16.05
N THR A 134 2.47 7.99 -16.37
CA THR A 134 1.36 7.41 -17.09
C THR A 134 1.91 6.95 -18.43
N LEU A 135 1.31 5.93 -19.04
CA LEU A 135 1.67 5.55 -20.41
C LEU A 135 1.69 6.79 -21.33
N ALA A 136 0.84 7.79 -21.07
CA ALA A 136 0.80 9.05 -21.81
C ALA A 136 2.06 9.93 -21.66
N ASP A 137 2.69 9.97 -20.49
CA ASP A 137 3.92 10.75 -20.29
C ASP A 137 5.13 10.06 -20.95
N ARG A 138 5.16 8.73 -20.94
CA ARG A 138 6.15 7.95 -21.71
C ARG A 138 5.95 8.12 -23.20
N ASP A 139 4.71 8.11 -23.68
CA ASP A 139 4.40 8.31 -25.10
C ASP A 139 4.89 9.68 -25.58
N ALA A 140 4.84 10.72 -24.74
CA ALA A 140 5.33 12.06 -25.07
C ALA A 140 6.88 12.15 -25.08
N GLU A 141 7.55 11.55 -24.09
CA GLU A 141 9.03 11.48 -24.06
C GLU A 141 9.58 10.58 -25.18
N ASP A 142 8.96 9.43 -25.42
CA ASP A 142 9.30 8.50 -26.51
C ASP A 142 9.03 9.16 -27.88
N ALA A 143 7.94 9.92 -28.03
CA ALA A 143 7.69 10.71 -29.23
C ALA A 143 8.78 11.76 -29.47
N ALA A 144 9.25 12.45 -28.43
CA ALA A 144 10.33 13.42 -28.54
C ALA A 144 11.66 12.75 -28.91
N ALA A 145 11.97 11.58 -28.31
CA ALA A 145 13.17 10.80 -28.61
C ALA A 145 13.18 10.26 -30.05
N LEU A 146 12.04 9.77 -30.54
CA LEU A 146 11.87 9.30 -31.92
C LEU A 146 11.95 10.45 -32.92
N LYS A 147 11.38 11.61 -32.59
CA LYS A 147 11.49 12.82 -33.41
C LYS A 147 12.95 13.31 -33.52
N ALA A 148 13.74 13.17 -32.45
CA ALA A 148 15.15 13.53 -32.44
C ALA A 148 16.01 12.66 -33.38
N ILE A 149 15.61 11.41 -33.63
CA ILE A 149 16.23 10.53 -34.64
C ILE A 149 15.54 10.62 -36.02
N GLY A 150 14.65 11.60 -36.23
CA GLY A 150 14.00 11.88 -37.51
C GLY A 150 12.75 11.02 -37.81
N ILE A 151 12.19 10.34 -36.81
CA ILE A 151 10.96 9.55 -36.95
C ILE A 151 9.77 10.37 -36.43
N ASP A 152 8.89 10.80 -37.34
CA ASP A 152 7.67 11.53 -37.00
C ASP A 152 6.50 10.56 -36.78
N LEU A 153 6.10 10.40 -35.52
CA LEU A 153 5.00 9.50 -35.13
C LEU A 153 3.63 9.95 -35.65
N ASP A 154 3.41 11.24 -35.86
CA ASP A 154 2.14 11.75 -36.38
C ASP A 154 2.02 11.46 -37.87
N ALA A 155 3.13 11.59 -38.61
CA ALA A 155 3.20 11.19 -40.02
C ALA A 155 3.00 9.68 -40.20
N VAL A 156 3.62 8.86 -39.33
CA VAL A 156 3.43 7.39 -39.32
C VAL A 156 1.98 7.04 -38.99
N ARG A 157 1.37 7.72 -38.01
CA ARG A 157 -0.04 7.55 -37.63
C ARG A 157 -0.98 7.86 -38.79
N ALA A 158 -0.79 9.01 -39.44
CA ALA A 158 -1.59 9.43 -40.59
C ALA A 158 -1.45 8.45 -41.76
N ALA A 159 -0.23 8.03 -42.10
CA ALA A 159 0.02 7.06 -43.17
C ALA A 159 -0.61 5.68 -42.91
N ILE A 160 -0.65 5.26 -41.64
CA ILE A 160 -1.33 4.01 -41.24
C ILE A 160 -2.85 4.17 -41.36
N GLU A 161 -3.44 5.26 -40.87
CA GLU A 161 -4.88 5.48 -40.99
C GLU A 161 -5.32 5.66 -42.46
N GLU A 162 -4.48 6.25 -43.30
CA GLU A 162 -4.69 6.40 -44.74
C GLU A 162 -4.66 5.04 -45.46
N ASN A 163 -3.69 4.17 -45.14
CA ASN A 163 -3.57 2.86 -45.80
C ASN A 163 -4.44 1.75 -45.20
N PHE A 164 -4.80 1.84 -43.91
CA PHE A 164 -5.51 0.78 -43.17
C PHE A 164 -6.89 1.19 -42.64
N GLY A 165 -7.30 2.45 -42.80
CA GLY A 165 -8.62 2.98 -42.43
C GLY A 165 -8.67 3.72 -41.09
N ALA A 166 -9.65 4.62 -40.94
CA ALA A 166 -9.87 5.41 -39.73
C ALA A 166 -10.15 4.50 -38.52
N GLY A 167 -9.36 4.66 -37.46
CA GLY A 167 -9.45 3.81 -36.27
C GLY A 167 -8.64 2.51 -36.34
N SER A 168 -7.82 2.29 -37.39
CA SER A 168 -6.88 1.16 -37.46
C SER A 168 -5.84 1.16 -36.33
N LEU A 169 -5.54 2.32 -35.75
CA LEU A 169 -4.68 2.48 -34.58
C LEU A 169 -5.42 2.39 -33.24
N HIS A 170 -6.76 2.41 -33.29
CA HIS A 170 -7.59 2.15 -32.13
C HIS A 170 -7.76 0.63 -31.98
N LEU A 171 -6.67 -0.04 -31.58
CA LEU A 171 -6.83 -1.34 -30.97
C LEU A 171 -7.64 -1.13 -29.67
N PRO A 172 -8.76 -1.83 -29.46
CA PRO A 172 -9.36 -1.92 -28.14
C PRO A 172 -8.23 -2.24 -27.17
N ARG A 173 -8.07 -1.46 -26.09
CA ARG A 173 -7.06 -1.72 -25.04
C ARG A 173 -6.97 -3.23 -24.88
N PRO A 174 -5.83 -3.88 -25.23
CA PRO A 174 -5.80 -5.33 -25.24
C PRO A 174 -6.19 -5.76 -23.84
N ALA A 175 -7.33 -6.44 -23.71
CA ALA A 175 -7.68 -7.10 -22.48
C ALA A 175 -6.43 -7.87 -22.06
N PRO A 176 -5.97 -7.74 -20.80
CA PRO A 176 -4.65 -8.20 -20.39
C PRO A 176 -4.44 -9.61 -20.92
N LYS A 177 -3.48 -9.77 -21.84
CA LYS A 177 -3.25 -11.04 -22.53
C LYS A 177 -3.10 -12.10 -21.45
N LYS A 178 -4.02 -13.07 -21.40
CA LYS A 178 -4.01 -14.19 -20.47
C LYS A 178 -2.69 -14.95 -20.65
N LYS A 179 -1.67 -14.61 -19.87
CA LYS A 179 -0.49 -15.45 -19.68
C LYS A 179 -0.77 -16.38 -18.50
N GLY A 180 -1.23 -17.57 -18.87
CA GLY A 180 -1.20 -18.76 -18.03
C GLY A 180 -2.26 -18.81 -16.92
N ILE A 181 -2.38 -20.02 -16.39
CA ILE A 181 -3.22 -20.48 -15.27
C ILE A 181 -3.01 -19.70 -13.95
N PHE A 182 -2.10 -18.71 -13.92
CA PHE A 182 -1.84 -17.80 -12.80
C PHE A 182 -2.45 -16.39 -12.97
N GLY A 183 -3.16 -16.11 -14.08
CA GLY A 183 -3.62 -14.76 -14.45
C GLY A 183 -5.11 -14.42 -14.25
N ARG A 184 -5.84 -15.10 -13.35
CA ARG A 184 -7.30 -14.94 -13.16
C ARG A 184 -7.73 -14.12 -11.93
N PHE A 185 -6.98 -13.09 -11.51
CA PHE A 185 -7.34 -12.33 -10.28
C PHE A 185 -7.31 -10.79 -10.35
N SER A 186 -7.31 -10.15 -11.53
CA SER A 186 -7.13 -8.69 -11.62
C SER A 186 -8.36 -7.91 -12.14
N ALA A 187 -9.54 -8.19 -11.61
CA ALA A 187 -10.74 -7.33 -11.74
C ALA A 187 -11.57 -7.27 -10.44
N GLY A 188 -10.90 -7.42 -9.30
CA GLY A 188 -11.53 -7.36 -7.97
C GLY A 188 -10.54 -7.37 -6.80
N SER A 189 -9.23 -7.34 -7.03
CA SER A 189 -8.26 -7.25 -5.94
C SER A 189 -8.07 -5.79 -5.55
N SER A 190 -8.52 -5.45 -4.35
CA SER A 190 -8.14 -4.26 -3.57
C SER A 190 -6.62 -4.24 -3.25
N HIS A 191 -5.73 -4.46 -4.21
CA HIS A 191 -4.29 -4.51 -3.98
C HIS A 191 -3.57 -3.53 -4.92
N ILE A 192 -2.93 -2.52 -4.33
CA ILE A 192 -2.16 -1.50 -5.06
C ILE A 192 -0.88 -2.18 -5.60
N PRO A 193 -0.51 -1.99 -6.87
CA PRO A 193 0.70 -2.61 -7.41
C PRO A 193 1.97 -1.99 -6.82
N PHE A 194 3.01 -2.81 -6.64
CA PHE A 194 4.35 -2.32 -6.32
C PHE A 194 5.05 -1.75 -7.57
N SER A 195 5.76 -0.65 -7.40
CA SER A 195 6.69 -0.10 -8.40
C SER A 195 7.81 -1.11 -8.73
N PRO A 196 8.46 -1.01 -9.91
CA PRO A 196 9.62 -1.84 -10.24
C PRO A 196 10.73 -1.77 -9.19
N ARG A 197 11.07 -0.57 -8.69
CA ARG A 197 12.06 -0.35 -7.64
C ARG A 197 11.63 -0.98 -6.30
N ALA A 198 10.38 -0.84 -5.88
CA ALA A 198 9.91 -1.49 -4.65
C ALA A 198 9.93 -3.02 -4.74
N LYS A 199 9.63 -3.61 -5.91
CA LYS A 199 9.84 -5.05 -6.14
C LYS A 199 11.32 -5.43 -6.03
N LYS A 200 12.20 -4.61 -6.61
CA LYS A 200 13.65 -4.81 -6.53
C LYS A 200 14.15 -4.78 -5.08
N VAL A 201 13.65 -3.87 -4.24
CA VAL A 201 13.93 -3.86 -2.78
C VAL A 201 13.59 -5.19 -2.13
N LEU A 202 12.42 -5.77 -2.42
CA LEU A 202 12.02 -7.07 -1.88
C LEU A 202 12.92 -8.22 -2.39
N GLU A 203 13.34 -8.19 -3.66
CA GLU A 203 14.32 -9.15 -4.18
C GLU A 203 15.69 -9.01 -3.48
N LEU A 204 16.15 -7.79 -3.25
CA LEU A 204 17.40 -7.51 -2.55
C LEU A 204 17.34 -7.97 -1.09
N SER A 205 16.18 -7.85 -0.44
CA SER A 205 15.97 -8.37 0.92
C SER A 205 16.15 -9.89 1.00
N LEU A 206 15.66 -10.61 -0.02
CA LEU A 206 15.89 -12.05 -0.14
C LEU A 206 17.37 -12.34 -0.38
N ARG A 207 18.05 -11.57 -1.24
CA ARG A 207 19.49 -11.75 -1.47
C ARG A 207 20.30 -11.52 -0.19
N GLU A 208 19.91 -10.57 0.66
CA GLU A 208 20.57 -10.37 1.96
C GLU A 208 20.31 -11.49 2.95
N ALA A 209 19.09 -12.00 3.03
CA ALA A 209 18.81 -13.18 3.83
C ALA A 209 19.67 -14.38 3.40
N LEU A 210 19.80 -14.61 2.09
CA LEU A 210 20.65 -15.68 1.55
C LEU A 210 22.14 -15.44 1.82
N ARG A 211 22.63 -14.20 1.67
CA ARG A 211 24.03 -13.83 1.95
C ARG A 211 24.40 -14.10 3.40
N LEU A 212 23.48 -13.81 4.33
CA LEU A 212 23.62 -14.07 5.76
C LEU A 212 23.24 -15.50 6.16
N LYS A 213 22.92 -16.38 5.19
CA LYS A 213 22.48 -17.77 5.41
C LYS A 213 21.23 -17.91 6.29
N HIS A 214 20.39 -16.89 6.32
CA HIS A 214 19.10 -16.93 7.00
C HIS A 214 18.04 -17.61 6.11
N ASN A 215 17.33 -18.57 6.69
CA ASN A 215 16.23 -19.28 6.03
C ASN A 215 14.92 -18.47 6.01
N TYR A 216 14.89 -17.34 6.71
CA TYR A 216 13.77 -16.41 6.84
C TYR A 216 14.13 -15.00 6.34
N ILE A 217 13.11 -14.19 6.03
CA ILE A 217 13.23 -12.77 5.70
C ILE A 217 12.55 -11.97 6.81
N ALA A 218 13.31 -11.09 7.45
CA ALA A 218 12.88 -10.24 8.55
C ALA A 218 12.85 -8.76 8.13
N ARG A 219 12.36 -7.86 9.00
CA ARG A 219 12.24 -6.43 8.69
C ARG A 219 13.60 -5.82 8.37
N GLU A 220 14.63 -6.27 9.07
CA GLU A 220 16.03 -5.86 8.93
C GLU A 220 16.53 -6.17 7.52
N HIS A 221 16.19 -7.34 6.98
CA HIS A 221 16.53 -7.70 5.60
C HIS A 221 15.85 -6.79 4.56
N ILE A 222 14.59 -6.38 4.81
CA ILE A 222 13.89 -5.44 3.93
C ILE A 222 14.59 -4.08 3.96
N MET A 223 14.96 -3.59 5.16
CA MET A 223 15.70 -2.34 5.30
C MET A 223 17.08 -2.40 4.62
N LEU A 224 17.82 -3.50 4.79
CA LEU A 224 19.08 -3.75 4.06
C LEU A 224 18.87 -3.78 2.54
N GLY A 225 17.71 -4.26 2.07
CA GLY A 225 17.29 -4.18 0.68
C GLY A 225 17.14 -2.74 0.17
N ILE A 226 16.53 -1.85 0.97
CA ILE A 226 16.42 -0.40 0.66
C ILE A 226 17.82 0.22 0.59
N LEU A 227 18.66 -0.03 1.60
CA LEU A 227 20.04 0.49 1.65
C LEU A 227 20.94 -0.06 0.53
N ARG A 228 20.56 -1.18 -0.10
CA ARG A 228 21.29 -1.77 -1.23
C ARG A 228 20.77 -1.28 -2.57
N GLU A 229 19.47 -1.01 -2.69
CA GLU A 229 18.92 -0.39 -3.89
C GLU A 229 19.51 1.01 -4.09
N GLY A 230 19.63 1.80 -3.00
CA GLY A 230 20.35 3.07 -2.99
C GLY A 230 19.72 4.19 -3.83
N GLU A 231 18.64 3.90 -4.56
CA GLU A 231 17.89 4.83 -5.38
C GLU A 231 16.42 4.95 -4.96
N GLY A 232 15.74 5.93 -5.55
CA GLY A 232 14.32 6.18 -5.33
C GLY A 232 14.05 7.06 -4.12
N LEU A 233 12.77 7.30 -3.86
CA LEU A 233 12.35 8.28 -2.87
C LEU A 233 12.76 7.89 -1.44
N ALA A 234 12.83 6.58 -1.11
CA ALA A 234 13.35 6.14 0.19
C ALA A 234 14.81 6.55 0.42
N ALA A 235 15.67 6.39 -0.59
CA ALA A 235 17.08 6.76 -0.49
C ALA A 235 17.24 8.29 -0.36
N LEU A 236 16.46 9.06 -1.12
CA LEU A 236 16.41 10.51 -1.03
C LEU A 236 16.02 10.99 0.38
N ILE A 237 14.97 10.41 0.96
CA ILE A 237 14.51 10.75 2.32
C ILE A 237 15.57 10.43 3.36
N LEU A 238 16.21 9.26 3.28
CA LEU A 238 17.28 8.91 4.22
C LEU A 238 18.46 9.89 4.13
N ALA A 239 18.83 10.31 2.91
CA ALA A 239 19.88 11.30 2.69
C ALA A 239 19.51 12.68 3.23
N GLU A 240 18.27 13.14 3.01
CA GLU A 240 17.75 14.41 3.52
C GLU A 240 17.74 14.44 5.06
N LEU A 241 17.31 13.34 5.67
CA LEU A 241 17.32 13.17 7.13
C LEU A 241 18.74 12.96 7.70
N LYS A 242 19.78 12.96 6.84
CA LYS A 242 21.19 12.78 7.19
C LYS A 242 21.46 11.48 7.94
N VAL A 243 20.74 10.41 7.58
CA VAL A 243 20.94 9.08 8.13
C VAL A 243 22.28 8.54 7.65
N ASP A 244 23.15 8.15 8.59
CA ASP A 244 24.37 7.41 8.27
C ASP A 244 23.99 5.97 7.87
N THR A 245 23.88 5.76 6.56
CA THR A 245 23.53 4.45 5.98
C THR A 245 24.58 3.37 6.23
N THR A 246 25.84 3.74 6.47
CA THR A 246 26.92 2.80 6.77
C THR A 246 26.77 2.27 8.18
N ARG A 247 26.58 3.18 9.15
CA ARG A 247 26.32 2.83 10.55
C ARG A 247 25.01 2.04 10.68
N LEU A 248 23.93 2.51 10.06
CA LEU A 248 22.64 1.82 10.10
C LEU A 248 22.73 0.40 9.52
N ARG A 249 23.50 0.18 8.45
CA ARG A 249 23.74 -1.18 7.91
C ARG A 249 24.47 -2.07 8.91
N ALA A 250 25.45 -1.54 9.64
CA ALA A 250 26.17 -2.30 10.67
C ALA A 250 25.21 -2.70 11.80
N ASP A 251 24.49 -1.73 12.36
CA ASP A 251 23.56 -1.95 13.48
C ASP A 251 22.45 -2.95 13.11
N LEU A 252 21.91 -2.87 11.88
CA LEU A 252 20.92 -3.84 11.38
C LEU A 252 21.49 -5.26 11.23
N THR A 253 22.77 -5.38 10.84
CA THR A 253 23.44 -6.67 10.72
C THR A 253 23.67 -7.29 12.09
N ASP A 254 24.05 -6.48 13.08
CA ASP A 254 24.23 -6.92 14.46
C ASP A 254 22.90 -7.32 15.12
N ALA A 255 21.83 -6.57 14.86
CA ALA A 255 20.47 -6.92 15.28
C ALA A 255 20.00 -8.26 14.69
N LEU A 256 20.41 -8.60 13.47
CA LEU A 256 20.13 -9.90 12.87
C LEU A 256 20.93 -11.04 13.51
N SER A 257 22.21 -10.80 13.80
CA SER A 257 23.09 -11.77 14.47
C SER A 257 22.58 -12.14 15.86
N SER A 258 22.15 -11.16 16.66
CA SER A 258 21.58 -11.37 18.00
C SER A 258 20.23 -12.11 18.00
N ARG A 259 19.50 -12.09 16.88
CA ARG A 259 18.23 -12.84 16.70
C ARG A 259 18.45 -14.28 16.23
N ALA A 260 19.59 -14.56 15.60
CA ALA A 260 19.96 -15.89 15.11
C ALA A 260 20.68 -16.75 16.18
N ALA A 261 21.19 -16.11 17.23
CA ALA A 261 21.79 -16.75 18.41
C ALA A 261 20.70 -17.18 19.42
#